data_AF-A0A1I8HHY9-F1
#
_entry.id   AF-A0A1I8HHY9-F1
#
_cell.length_a   1.000
_cell.length_b   1.000
_cell.length_c   1.000
_cell.angle_alpha   90.00
_cell.angle_beta   90.00
_cell.angle_gamma   90.00
#
_symmetry.space_group_name_H-M   'P 1'
#
loop_
_entity.id
_entity.type
_entity.pdbx_description
1 polymer ?
#
loop_
_entity_poly.entity_id
_entity_poly.type
_entity_poly.pdbx_seq_one_letter_code
_entity_poly.pdbx_strand_id
1 'polypeptide(L)'
;SLEDKLKWLRNFERLQTIQQQLIWPPITELETRVFIPEFLKSSLSSQPCEKLIANPKRQLVHEGFLSLVEANRSVEIYCFLFDDILLLTKVKKPPKKRSVTESSAYSVSPTEGALLVVHRQPIALDRFSIHDIGFVEANANGLKHAFVLIHISRFQQIIGVYTLQTATDQQ
;
A
#
# COMPACT_ATOMS: atom_id res chain seq x y z
N SER A 1 -13.59 -27.23 -0.09
CA SER A 1 -15.05 -27.21 -0.03
C SER A 1 -15.60 -26.21 -1.06
N LEU A 2 -16.93 -26.06 -1.20
CA LEU A 2 -17.52 -24.98 -2.01
C LEU A 2 -17.15 -23.59 -1.46
N GLU A 3 -17.09 -23.46 -0.14
CA GLU A 3 -16.67 -22.25 0.56
C GLU A 3 -15.26 -21.81 0.19
N ASP A 4 -14.30 -22.76 0.15
CA ASP A 4 -12.92 -22.46 -0.27
C ASP A 4 -12.86 -21.92 -1.70
N LYS A 5 -13.69 -22.46 -2.60
CA LYS A 5 -13.78 -21.98 -3.99
C LYS A 5 -14.34 -20.56 -4.06
N LEU A 6 -15.35 -20.25 -3.25
CA LEU A 6 -15.93 -18.90 -3.17
C LEU A 6 -14.95 -17.89 -2.59
N LYS A 7 -14.22 -18.27 -1.52
CA LYS A 7 -13.17 -17.43 -0.94
C LYS A 7 -12.06 -17.16 -1.95
N TRP A 8 -11.61 -18.20 -2.65
CA TRP A 8 -10.60 -18.07 -3.70
C TRP A 8 -11.07 -17.15 -4.84
N LEU A 9 -12.31 -17.30 -5.31
CA LEU A 9 -12.86 -16.48 -6.40
C LEU A 9 -12.91 -15.00 -5.99
N ARG A 10 -13.42 -14.69 -4.80
CA ARG A 10 -13.45 -13.32 -4.26
C ARG A 10 -12.05 -12.72 -4.16
N ASN A 11 -11.08 -13.49 -3.66
CA ASN A 11 -9.69 -13.05 -3.61
C ASN A 11 -9.15 -12.77 -5.01
N PHE A 12 -9.36 -13.68 -5.95
CA PHE A 12 -8.90 -13.54 -7.34
C PHE A 12 -9.48 -12.28 -8.03
N GLU A 13 -10.79 -12.06 -7.92
CA GLU A 13 -11.46 -10.86 -8.45
C GLU A 13 -10.91 -9.57 -7.80
N ARG A 14 -10.66 -9.61 -6.48
CA ARG A 14 -10.08 -8.47 -5.77
C ARG A 14 -8.64 -8.19 -6.23
N LEU A 15 -7.80 -9.22 -6.40
CA LEU A 15 -6.44 -9.07 -6.94
C LEU A 15 -6.43 -8.48 -8.35
N GLN A 16 -7.35 -8.89 -9.21
CA GLN A 16 -7.50 -8.31 -10.55
C GLN A 16 -7.85 -6.82 -10.48
N THR A 17 -8.77 -6.45 -9.58
CA THR A 17 -9.15 -5.05 -9.37
C THR A 17 -7.98 -4.22 -8.86
N ILE A 18 -7.26 -4.72 -7.85
CA ILE A 18 -6.06 -4.05 -7.32
C ILE A 18 -5.03 -3.86 -8.43
N GLN A 19 -4.77 -4.90 -9.22
CA GLN A 19 -3.82 -4.86 -10.34
C GLN A 19 -4.17 -3.80 -11.40
N GLN A 20 -5.46 -3.54 -11.63
CA GLN A 20 -5.93 -2.50 -12.57
C GLN A 20 -5.84 -1.09 -11.98
N GLN A 21 -6.01 -0.95 -10.66
CA GLN A 21 -5.93 0.34 -9.96
C GLN A 21 -4.49 0.76 -9.67
N LEU A 22 -3.58 -0.21 -9.53
CA LEU A 22 -2.23 0.02 -9.05
C LEU A 22 -1.33 0.70 -10.10
N ILE A 23 -0.65 1.75 -9.67
CA ILE A 23 0.36 2.45 -10.45
C ILE A 23 1.70 2.25 -9.76
N TRP A 24 2.63 1.65 -10.49
CA TRP A 24 4.03 1.55 -10.09
C TRP A 24 4.77 2.79 -10.58
N PRO A 25 5.20 3.70 -9.70
CA PRO A 25 5.94 4.87 -10.12
C PRO A 25 7.31 4.46 -10.71
N PRO A 26 7.77 5.15 -11.76
CA PRO A 26 9.11 4.92 -12.30
C PRO A 26 10.19 5.26 -11.26
N ILE A 27 11.40 4.76 -11.48
CA ILE A 27 12.52 5.01 -10.55
C ILE A 27 12.84 6.51 -10.43
N THR A 28 12.57 7.30 -11.48
CA THR A 28 12.72 8.77 -11.49
C THR A 28 11.83 9.48 -10.48
N GLU A 29 10.68 8.90 -10.14
CA GLU A 29 9.76 9.44 -9.12
C GLU A 29 10.08 8.90 -7.72
N LEU A 30 10.59 7.67 -7.63
CA LEU A 30 10.96 7.04 -6.35
C LEU A 30 12.27 7.60 -5.79
N GLU A 31 13.28 7.78 -6.64
CA GLU A 31 14.64 8.17 -6.29
C GLU A 31 15.00 9.52 -6.95
N THR A 32 14.32 10.58 -6.52
CA THR A 32 14.43 11.92 -7.12
C THR A 32 15.82 12.56 -7.05
N ARG A 33 16.72 11.99 -6.24
CA ARG A 33 18.10 12.50 -6.05
C ARG A 33 19.13 11.72 -6.88
N VAL A 34 18.75 10.62 -7.52
CA VAL A 34 19.68 9.79 -8.28
C VAL A 34 19.85 10.35 -9.68
N PHE A 35 21.10 10.48 -10.13
CA PHE A 35 21.40 10.76 -11.53
C PHE A 35 21.11 9.53 -12.39
N ILE A 36 20.21 9.67 -13.36
CA ILE A 36 19.86 8.61 -14.31
C ILE A 36 20.37 9.03 -15.70
N PRO A 37 21.32 8.27 -16.28
CA PRO A 37 21.80 8.54 -17.63
C PRO A 37 20.67 8.55 -18.66
N GLU A 38 20.69 9.51 -19.58
CA GLU A 38 19.60 9.75 -20.54
C GLU A 38 19.22 8.48 -21.33
N PHE A 39 20.22 7.73 -21.80
CA PHE A 39 20.02 6.51 -22.59
C PHE A 39 19.31 5.39 -21.82
N LEU A 40 19.27 5.44 -20.48
CA LEU A 40 18.56 4.47 -19.64
C LEU A 40 17.16 4.91 -19.25
N LYS A 41 16.78 6.18 -19.43
CA LYS A 41 15.49 6.70 -18.96
C LYS A 41 14.30 5.92 -19.54
N SER A 42 14.35 5.60 -20.83
CA SER A 42 13.29 4.81 -21.47
C SER A 42 13.21 3.38 -20.96
N SER A 43 14.34 2.77 -20.58
CA SER A 43 14.36 1.40 -20.05
C SER A 43 13.91 1.34 -18.58
N LEU A 44 14.00 2.46 -17.85
CA LEU A 44 13.66 2.59 -16.44
C LEU A 44 12.34 3.34 -16.20
N SER A 45 11.56 3.58 -17.26
CA SER A 45 10.26 4.27 -17.17
C SER A 45 9.13 3.39 -16.63
N SER A 46 9.35 2.08 -16.51
CA SER A 46 8.42 1.11 -15.95
C SER A 46 9.11 0.24 -14.91
N GLN A 47 8.32 -0.31 -13.98
CA GLN A 47 8.83 -1.22 -12.96
C GLN A 47 8.72 -2.68 -13.43
N PRO A 48 9.77 -3.50 -13.28
CA PRO A 48 9.70 -4.93 -13.63
C PRO A 48 8.61 -5.69 -12.85
N CYS A 49 8.23 -5.18 -11.68
CA CYS A 49 7.23 -5.75 -10.79
C CYS A 49 5.79 -5.33 -11.11
N GLU A 50 5.49 -4.81 -12.31
CA GLU A 50 4.14 -4.35 -12.67
C GLU A 50 3.05 -5.41 -12.44
N LYS A 51 3.39 -6.69 -12.65
CA LYS A 51 2.49 -7.84 -12.48
C LYS A 51 2.63 -8.53 -11.13
N LEU A 52 3.29 -7.89 -10.15
CA LEU A 52 3.57 -8.50 -8.85
C LEU A 52 2.30 -9.04 -8.18
N ILE A 53 1.17 -8.33 -8.29
CA ILE A 53 -0.11 -8.70 -7.65
C ILE A 53 -0.85 -9.81 -8.42
N ALA A 54 -0.61 -9.96 -9.72
CA ALA A 54 -1.32 -10.92 -10.58
C ALA A 54 -1.01 -12.40 -10.28
N ASN A 55 -0.19 -12.72 -9.28
CA ASN A 55 0.08 -14.09 -8.87
C ASN A 55 -1.19 -14.72 -8.24
N PRO A 56 -1.80 -15.74 -8.86
CA PRO A 56 -3.06 -16.34 -8.38
C PRO A 56 -2.92 -17.08 -7.04
N LYS A 57 -1.69 -17.32 -6.58
CA LYS A 57 -1.42 -17.93 -5.27
C LYS A 57 -1.49 -16.92 -4.13
N ARG A 58 -1.27 -15.64 -4.40
CA ARG A 58 -1.27 -14.59 -3.38
C ARG A 58 -2.65 -14.45 -2.75
N GLN A 59 -2.70 -14.28 -1.44
CA GLN A 59 -3.94 -14.06 -0.71
C GLN A 59 -3.93 -12.66 -0.10
N LEU A 60 -4.97 -11.89 -0.37
CA LEU A 60 -5.23 -10.66 0.37
C LEU A 60 -5.80 -11.04 1.74
N VAL A 61 -5.07 -10.67 2.80
CA VAL A 61 -5.44 -10.94 4.19
C VAL A 61 -6.23 -9.78 4.77
N HIS A 62 -5.76 -8.55 4.55
CA HIS A 62 -6.40 -7.34 5.04
C HIS A 62 -6.11 -6.15 4.11
N GLU A 63 -7.00 -5.17 4.10
CA GLU A 63 -6.79 -3.89 3.43
C GLU A 63 -7.49 -2.75 4.17
N GLY A 64 -6.97 -1.53 4.08
CA GLY A 64 -7.59 -0.39 4.76
C GLY A 64 -6.78 0.90 4.73
N PHE A 65 -7.42 1.98 5.19
CA PHE A 65 -6.77 3.28 5.35
C PHE A 65 -5.93 3.35 6.62
N LEU A 66 -4.73 3.91 6.47
CA LEU A 66 -3.83 4.26 7.57
C LEU A 66 -3.27 5.67 7.33
N SER A 67 -2.78 6.28 8.40
CA SER A 67 -2.03 7.53 8.33
C SER A 67 -0.55 7.23 8.55
N LEU A 68 0.30 7.48 7.54
CA LEU A 68 1.74 7.38 7.66
C LEU A 68 2.30 8.69 8.19
N VAL A 69 2.93 8.66 9.37
CA VAL A 69 3.58 9.81 9.98
C VAL A 69 4.96 10.00 9.37
N GLU A 70 5.16 11.09 8.63
CA GLU A 70 6.45 11.55 8.13
C GLU A 70 6.96 12.74 8.98
N ALA A 71 8.25 13.08 8.87
CA ALA A 71 8.90 14.06 9.74
C ALA A 71 8.16 15.41 9.89
N ASN A 72 7.50 15.89 8.83
CA ASN A 72 6.85 17.20 8.80
C ASN A 72 5.34 17.13 8.49
N ARG A 73 4.77 15.93 8.31
CA ARG A 73 3.36 15.76 7.95
C ARG A 73 2.92 14.31 8.12
N SER A 74 1.62 14.10 8.24
CA SER A 74 1.03 12.79 8.05
C SER A 74 0.44 12.67 6.65
N VAL A 75 0.50 11.47 6.07
CA VAL A 75 -0.05 11.18 4.75
C VAL A 75 -1.00 10.01 4.84
N GLU A 76 -2.22 10.20 4.35
CA GLU A 76 -3.18 9.11 4.20
C GLU A 76 -2.67 8.11 3.14
N ILE A 77 -2.65 6.84 3.53
CA ILE A 77 -2.28 5.72 2.67
C ILE A 77 -3.39 4.67 2.71
N TYR A 78 -3.52 3.92 1.62
CA TYR A 78 -4.31 2.70 1.58
C TYR A 78 -3.35 1.51 1.54
N CYS A 79 -3.45 0.63 2.53
CA CYS A 79 -2.53 -0.47 2.74
C CYS A 79 -3.18 -1.79 2.32
N PHE A 80 -2.40 -2.66 1.70
CA PHE A 80 -2.76 -4.05 1.42
C PHE A 80 -1.79 -4.97 2.16
N LEU A 81 -2.33 -5.82 3.01
CA LEU A 81 -1.62 -6.93 3.63
C LEU A 81 -1.95 -8.20 2.84
N PHE A 82 -0.97 -8.70 2.11
CA PHE A 82 -1.02 -10.02 1.52
C PHE A 82 -0.35 -11.04 2.45
N ASP A 83 -0.45 -12.31 2.11
CA ASP A 83 0.17 -13.41 2.85
C ASP A 83 1.71 -13.43 2.77
N ASP A 84 2.30 -12.73 1.80
CA ASP A 84 3.76 -12.67 1.58
C ASP A 84 4.35 -11.25 1.60
N ILE A 85 3.55 -10.20 1.37
CA ILE A 85 4.00 -8.81 1.30
C ILE A 85 3.01 -7.82 1.93
N LEU A 86 3.55 -6.72 2.43
CA LEU A 86 2.83 -5.49 2.77
C LEU A 86 3.04 -4.45 1.68
N LEU A 87 1.96 -3.86 1.18
CA LEU A 87 1.99 -2.82 0.15
C LEU A 87 1.35 -1.53 0.66
N LEU A 88 2.08 -0.42 0.55
CA LEU A 88 1.61 0.91 0.93
C LEU A 88 1.32 1.73 -0.32
N THR A 89 0.12 2.29 -0.43
CA THR A 89 -0.30 3.06 -1.62
C THR A 89 -0.90 4.41 -1.24
N LYS A 90 -0.85 5.37 -2.14
CA LYS A 90 -1.57 6.65 -2.06
C LYS A 90 -2.74 6.65 -3.02
N VAL A 91 -3.88 7.14 -2.56
CA VAL A 91 -5.08 7.26 -3.39
C VAL A 91 -4.94 8.50 -4.28
N LYS A 92 -4.96 8.30 -5.59
CA LYS A 92 -5.01 9.35 -6.61
C LYS A 92 -6.38 9.28 -7.29
N LYS A 93 -7.24 10.25 -6.98
CA LYS A 93 -8.54 10.37 -7.67
C LYS A 93 -8.29 10.80 -9.12
N PRO A 94 -8.82 10.09 -10.13
CA PRO A 94 -8.75 10.57 -11.49
C PRO A 94 -9.49 11.91 -11.62
N PRO A 95 -9.07 12.81 -12.52
CA PRO A 95 -9.84 14.01 -12.80
C PRO A 95 -11.25 13.62 -13.23
N LYS A 96 -12.28 14.10 -12.52
CA LYS A 96 -13.68 13.79 -12.81
C LYS A 96 -14.01 14.16 -14.27
N LYS A 97 -14.14 13.18 -15.17
CA LYS A 97 -14.96 13.40 -16.37
C LYS A 97 -16.40 13.49 -15.88
N ARG A 98 -17.06 14.62 -16.15
CA ARG A 98 -18.51 14.78 -15.89
C ARG A 98 -19.25 13.76 -16.75
N SER A 99 -19.67 12.64 -16.17
CA SER A 99 -20.74 11.82 -16.72
C SER A 99 -21.85 11.74 -15.68
N VAL A 100 -23.03 12.21 -16.09
CA VAL A 100 -24.28 12.18 -15.34
C VAL A 100 -24.91 10.81 -15.55
N THR A 101 -24.92 9.93 -14.54
CA THR A 101 -26.01 8.97 -14.29
C THR A 101 -25.92 8.36 -12.88
N GLU A 102 -27.06 7.88 -12.41
CA GLU A 102 -27.56 7.75 -11.04
C GLU A 102 -27.03 6.58 -10.21
N SER A 103 -27.01 6.83 -8.89
CA SER A 103 -27.51 5.97 -7.80
C SER A 103 -27.42 4.45 -7.93
N SER A 104 -26.49 3.84 -7.18
CA SER A 104 -26.74 2.52 -6.58
C SER A 104 -26.09 2.45 -5.19
N ALA A 105 -26.92 2.12 -4.18
CA ALA A 105 -26.56 2.05 -2.77
C ALA A 105 -26.05 0.65 -2.38
N TYR A 106 -25.05 0.16 -3.11
CA TYR A 106 -24.23 -0.97 -2.67
C TYR A 106 -22.98 -0.40 -2.03
N SER A 107 -22.47 -1.02 -0.96
CA SER A 107 -21.30 -0.56 -0.22
C SER A 107 -20.09 -0.41 -1.15
N VAL A 108 -19.91 0.81 -1.65
CA VAL A 108 -18.85 1.22 -2.58
C VAL A 108 -17.53 0.96 -1.88
N SER A 109 -16.64 0.19 -2.53
CA SER A 109 -15.31 -0.03 -1.95
C SER A 109 -14.62 1.33 -1.74
N PRO A 110 -13.87 1.57 -0.65
CA PRO A 110 -13.37 2.92 -0.35
C PRO A 110 -12.41 3.48 -1.42
N THR A 111 -11.89 2.61 -2.28
CA THR A 111 -11.00 2.91 -3.41
C THR A 111 -11.69 2.80 -4.77
N GLU A 112 -13.02 2.74 -4.83
CA GLU A 112 -13.73 2.55 -6.09
C GLU A 112 -13.48 3.68 -7.08
N GLY A 113 -13.08 3.32 -8.30
CA GLY A 113 -12.72 4.29 -9.34
C GLY A 113 -11.45 5.11 -9.06
N ALA A 114 -10.71 4.84 -7.98
CA ALA A 114 -9.46 5.51 -7.67
C ALA A 114 -8.25 4.77 -8.23
N LEU A 115 -7.19 5.51 -8.55
CA LEU A 115 -5.88 4.95 -8.86
C LEU A 115 -5.06 4.89 -7.58
N LEU A 116 -4.27 3.83 -7.42
CA LEU A 116 -3.48 3.57 -6.21
C LEU A 116 -2.01 3.64 -6.58
N VAL A 117 -1.36 4.74 -6.24
CA VAL A 117 0.06 4.94 -6.54
C VAL A 117 0.89 4.28 -5.44
N VAL A 118 1.72 3.31 -5.79
CA VAL A 118 2.62 2.66 -4.83
C VAL A 118 3.52 3.71 -4.18
N HIS A 119 3.46 3.80 -2.85
CA HIS A 119 4.14 4.85 -2.12
C HIS A 119 5.60 4.49 -1.80
N ARG A 120 5.85 3.22 -1.48
CA ARG A 120 7.14 2.66 -1.08
C ARG A 120 7.30 1.27 -1.69
N GLN A 121 8.51 0.75 -1.71
CA GLN A 121 8.74 -0.63 -2.16
C GLN A 121 7.90 -1.61 -1.33
N PRO A 122 7.33 -2.67 -1.94
CA PRO A 122 6.65 -3.71 -1.19
C PRO A 122 7.59 -4.32 -0.15
N ILE A 123 7.06 -4.60 1.04
CA ILE A 123 7.85 -5.13 2.15
C ILE A 123 7.46 -6.60 2.34
N ALA A 124 8.40 -7.52 2.17
CA ALA A 124 8.13 -8.93 2.48
C ALA A 124 7.85 -9.11 3.99
N LEU A 125 6.92 -10.00 4.34
CA LEU A 125 6.51 -10.15 5.75
C LEU A 125 7.64 -10.66 6.65
N ASP A 126 8.64 -11.36 6.10
CA ASP A 126 9.85 -11.80 6.82
C ASP A 126 10.92 -10.70 6.96
N ARG A 127 10.63 -9.49 6.45
CA ARG A 127 11.59 -8.37 6.37
C ARG A 127 11.17 -7.15 7.18
N PHE A 128 10.22 -7.29 8.09
CA PHE A 128 9.98 -6.25 9.08
C PHE A 128 9.57 -6.80 10.43
N SER A 129 9.75 -5.97 11.45
CA SER A 129 9.21 -6.20 12.79
C SER A 129 8.25 -5.06 13.16
N ILE A 130 7.17 -5.39 13.85
CA ILE A 130 6.23 -4.43 14.40
C ILE A 130 6.65 -4.10 15.83
N HIS A 131 6.66 -2.81 16.16
CA HIS A 131 6.86 -2.32 17.52
C HIS A 131 5.63 -1.51 17.92
N ASP A 132 4.97 -1.96 18.99
CA ASP A 132 3.90 -1.21 19.61
C ASP A 132 4.45 0.02 20.34
N ILE A 133 3.68 1.09 20.35
CA ILE A 133 4.04 2.31 21.06
C ILE A 133 3.24 2.33 22.37
N GLY A 134 3.94 2.35 23.49
CA GLY A 134 3.31 2.46 24.81
C GLY A 134 2.51 3.76 24.95
N PHE A 135 1.50 3.75 25.82
CA PHE A 135 0.58 4.88 26.00
C PHE A 135 1.32 6.19 26.36
N VAL A 136 2.36 6.12 27.18
CA VAL A 136 3.12 7.28 27.63
C VAL A 136 3.92 7.87 26.46
N GLU A 137 4.63 7.02 25.71
CA GLU A 137 5.41 7.40 24.54
C GLU A 137 4.52 7.95 23.42
N ALA A 138 3.36 7.33 23.21
CA ALA A 138 2.38 7.75 22.23
C ALA A 138 1.88 9.16 22.53
N ASN A 139 1.44 9.42 23.78
CA ASN A 139 0.97 10.74 24.20
C ASN A 139 2.06 11.79 24.15
N ALA A 140 3.29 11.47 24.58
CA ALA A 140 4.43 12.39 24.54
C ALA A 140 4.76 12.85 23.11
N ASN A 141 4.46 12.02 22.11
CA ASN A 141 4.74 12.29 20.70
C ASN A 141 3.48 12.64 19.88
N GLY A 142 2.31 12.80 20.52
CA GLY A 142 1.05 13.07 19.83
C GLY A 142 0.57 11.96 18.90
N LEU A 143 1.06 10.73 19.09
CA LEU A 143 0.67 9.56 18.33
C LEU A 143 -0.57 8.93 18.97
N LYS A 144 -1.58 8.65 18.15
CA LYS A 144 -2.82 7.96 18.52
C LYS A 144 -2.91 6.66 17.73
N HIS A 145 -3.26 5.56 18.41
CA HIS A 145 -3.49 4.24 17.80
C HIS A 145 -2.39 3.86 16.80
N ALA A 146 -1.14 3.95 17.26
CA ALA A 146 0.03 3.94 16.40
C ALA A 146 0.92 2.73 16.67
N PHE A 147 1.53 2.23 15.59
CA PHE A 147 2.56 1.20 15.64
C PHE A 147 3.68 1.56 14.67
N VAL A 148 4.87 0.98 14.87
CA VAL A 148 6.05 1.23 14.07
C VAL A 148 6.48 -0.02 13.34
N LEU A 149 6.62 0.06 12.02
CA LEU A 149 7.25 -0.98 11.20
C LEU A 149 8.73 -0.65 11.02
N ILE A 150 9.60 -1.59 11.37
CA ILE A 150 11.04 -1.49 11.10
C ILE A 150 11.35 -2.44 9.94
N HIS A 151 11.65 -1.89 8.76
CA HIS A 151 11.99 -2.65 7.55
C HIS A 151 13.48 -2.93 7.50
N ILE A 152 13.82 -4.21 7.40
CA ILE A 152 15.16 -4.75 7.44
C ILE A 152 15.47 -5.44 6.11
N SER A 153 16.62 -5.16 5.53
CA SER A 153 17.07 -5.80 4.30
C SER A 153 17.41 -7.28 4.50
N ARG A 154 17.67 -8.00 3.41
CA ARG A 154 18.20 -9.38 3.47
C ARG A 154 19.54 -9.50 4.22
N PHE A 155 20.23 -8.40 4.42
CA PHE A 155 21.53 -8.31 5.09
C PHE A 155 21.42 -7.78 6.53
N GLN A 156 20.22 -7.82 7.12
CA GLN A 156 19.99 -7.36 8.51
C GLN A 156 20.23 -5.86 8.73
N GLN A 157 20.20 -5.06 7.65
CA GLN A 157 20.31 -3.61 7.74
C GLN A 157 18.93 -2.98 7.82
N ILE A 158 18.71 -2.07 8.77
CA ILE A 158 17.50 -1.23 8.81
C ILE A 158 17.53 -0.28 7.60
N ILE A 159 16.52 -0.40 6.74
CA ILE A 159 16.40 0.37 5.49
C ILE A 159 15.11 1.22 5.44
N GLY A 160 14.24 1.10 6.45
CA GLY A 160 13.04 1.92 6.56
C GLY A 160 12.40 1.85 7.94
N VAL A 161 11.76 2.94 8.35
CA VAL A 161 10.93 3.04 9.55
C VAL A 161 9.62 3.69 9.16
N TYR A 162 8.50 3.06 9.47
CA TYR A 162 7.16 3.56 9.13
C TYR A 162 6.29 3.60 10.37
N THR A 163 6.00 4.80 10.85
CA THR A 163 5.04 5.01 11.94
C THR A 163 3.65 5.14 11.34
N LEU A 164 2.77 4.20 11.64
CA LEU A 164 1.43 4.10 11.08
C LEU A 164 0.40 4.32 12.18
N GLN A 165 -0.64 5.10 11.87
CA GLN A 165 -1.79 5.32 12.76
C GLN A 165 -3.08 4.81 12.12
N THR A 166 -3.92 4.19 12.93
CA THR A 166 -5.29 3.83 12.56
C THR A 166 -6.27 4.91 13.04
N ALA A 167 -7.48 4.94 12.46
CA ALA A 167 -8.54 5.83 12.92
C ALA A 167 -9.15 5.39 14.27
N THR A 168 -9.01 4.11 14.62
CA THR A 168 -9.61 3.48 15.81
C THR A 168 -8.71 2.35 16.34
N ASP A 169 -8.87 1.99 17.62
CA ASP A 169 -8.19 0.86 18.30
C ASP A 169 -8.62 -0.54 17.81
N GLN A 170 -9.33 -0.67 16.68
CA GLN A 170 -9.83 -1.98 16.26
C GLN A 170 -8.69 -2.88 15.75
N GLN A 171 -8.21 -3.72 16.68
CA GLN A 171 -7.45 -4.95 16.45
C GLN A 171 -8.30 -6.02 15.79
#